data_AF-A0A949S382-F1
#
_entry.id   AF-A0A949S382-F1
#
_cell.length_a   1.000
_cell.length_b   1.000
_cell.length_c   1.000
_cell.angle_alpha   90.00
_cell.angle_beta   90.00
_cell.angle_gamma   90.00
#
_symmetry.space_group_name_H-M   'P 1'
#
loop_
_entity.id
_entity.type
_entity.pdbx_description
1 polymer ?
#
loop_
_entity_poly.entity_id
_entity_poly.type
_entity_poly.pdbx_seq_one_letter_code
_entity_poly.pdbx_strand_id
1 'polypeptide(L)'
;MNLKEIQTGYLDLLKGRRNSLDFKDEYFREVAESKNFRVLNDIVIYWRAHGIREYCAITSELLIKLDKFQEKVESFYRDINFSGYIEELGKTFLQYLSDDDDKLISFVSRFELALINVNLGSDKEYSIESDFEPDDIFRFILDNGKYPEQSIKKFLVIVSERLENFYTVEVKE
;
A
#
# COMPACT_ATOMS: atom_id res chain seq x y z
N MET A 1 31.22 -11.24 16.85
CA MET A 1 30.08 -10.32 16.60
C MET A 1 29.93 -9.40 17.81
N ASN A 2 29.87 -8.08 17.63
CA ASN A 2 29.60 -7.13 18.71
C ASN A 2 28.08 -6.90 18.88
N LEU A 3 27.63 -6.35 20.02
CA LEU A 3 26.21 -6.17 20.32
C LEU A 3 25.44 -5.42 19.22
N LYS A 4 26.04 -4.40 18.60
CA LYS A 4 25.42 -3.61 17.53
C LYS A 4 25.16 -4.46 16.29
N GLU A 5 26.11 -5.32 15.91
CA GLU A 5 25.94 -6.27 14.80
C GLU A 5 24.83 -7.27 15.11
N ILE A 6 24.74 -7.75 16.36
CA ILE A 6 23.68 -8.67 16.78
C ILE A 6 22.30 -7.98 16.66
N GLN A 7 22.14 -6.79 17.22
CA GLN A 7 20.89 -6.04 17.19
C GLN A 7 20.46 -5.70 15.76
N THR A 8 21.42 -5.31 14.92
CA THR A 8 21.16 -5.00 13.51
C THR A 8 20.73 -6.26 12.75
N GLY A 9 21.39 -7.39 12.98
CA GLY A 9 21.02 -8.66 12.34
C GLY A 9 19.61 -9.13 12.70
N TYR A 10 19.21 -9.05 13.98
CA TYR A 10 17.84 -9.34 14.37
C TYR A 10 16.82 -8.38 13.77
N LEU A 11 17.15 -7.08 13.71
CA LEU A 11 16.26 -6.10 13.10
C LEU A 11 16.07 -6.38 11.60
N ASP A 12 17.15 -6.72 10.89
CA ASP A 12 17.09 -7.06 9.47
C ASP A 12 16.26 -8.34 9.24
N LEU A 13 16.41 -9.34 10.11
CA LEU A 13 15.56 -10.54 10.12
C LEU A 13 14.09 -10.18 10.31
N LEU A 14 13.75 -9.47 11.40
CA LEU A 14 12.37 -9.07 11.72
C LEU A 14 11.73 -8.17 10.66
N LYS A 15 12.54 -7.42 9.92
CA LYS A 15 12.07 -6.60 8.81
C LYS A 15 11.96 -7.37 7.48
N GLY A 16 12.48 -8.59 7.40
CA GLY A 16 12.49 -9.36 6.15
C GLY A 16 13.36 -8.72 5.06
N ARG A 17 14.34 -7.89 5.44
CA ARG A 17 15.20 -7.15 4.49
C ARG A 17 16.24 -8.03 3.81
N ARG A 18 16.55 -9.16 4.43
CA ARG A 18 17.58 -10.10 4.01
C ARG A 18 17.00 -11.50 4.06
N ASN A 19 17.25 -12.25 3.00
CA ASN A 19 16.99 -13.68 3.02
C ASN A 19 17.99 -14.36 3.96
N SER A 20 17.67 -15.58 4.41
CA SER A 20 18.57 -16.36 5.26
C SER A 20 19.98 -16.44 4.66
N LEU A 21 20.08 -16.62 3.35
CA LEU A 21 21.34 -16.72 2.60
C LEU A 21 22.23 -15.46 2.61
N ASP A 22 21.66 -14.29 2.92
CA ASP A 22 22.41 -13.03 2.92
C ASP A 22 23.21 -12.81 4.21
N PHE A 23 22.94 -13.61 5.25
CA PHE A 23 23.65 -13.54 6.52
C PHE A 23 24.97 -14.32 6.43
N LYS A 24 26.08 -13.58 6.60
CA LYS A 24 27.43 -14.18 6.70
C LYS A 24 27.57 -15.07 7.94
N ASP A 25 26.81 -14.78 8.99
CA ASP A 25 26.83 -15.52 10.25
C ASP A 25 25.89 -16.74 10.18
N GLU A 26 26.39 -17.90 10.60
CA GLU A 26 25.64 -19.16 10.65
C GLU A 26 24.48 -19.10 11.65
N TYR A 27 24.66 -18.42 12.78
CA TYR A 27 23.62 -18.24 13.78
C TYR A 27 22.37 -17.58 13.20
N PHE A 28 22.52 -16.50 12.44
CA PHE A 28 21.38 -15.81 11.83
C PHE A 28 20.70 -16.63 10.74
N ARG A 29 21.45 -17.48 10.02
CA ARG A 29 20.87 -18.45 9.08
C ARG A 29 19.99 -19.47 9.80
N GLU A 30 20.47 -20.07 10.87
CA GLU A 30 19.70 -21.02 11.67
C GLU A 30 18.45 -20.38 12.28
N VAL A 31 18.57 -19.16 12.81
CA VAL A 31 17.42 -18.42 13.35
C VAL A 31 16.40 -18.14 12.25
N ALA A 32 16.82 -17.64 11.09
CA ALA A 32 15.95 -17.35 9.96
C ALA A 32 15.18 -18.58 9.48
N GLU A 33 15.82 -19.75 9.51
CA GLU A 33 15.22 -21.01 9.07
C GLU A 33 14.35 -21.67 10.14
N SER A 34 14.50 -21.26 11.41
CA SER A 34 13.80 -21.84 12.55
C SER A 34 12.28 -21.69 12.47
N LYS A 35 11.55 -22.72 12.91
CA LYS A 35 10.08 -22.71 12.95
C LYS A 35 9.53 -21.55 13.78
N ASN A 36 10.16 -21.24 14.92
CA ASN A 36 9.70 -20.19 15.82
C ASN A 36 9.83 -18.80 15.18
N PHE A 37 10.93 -18.57 14.45
CA PHE A 37 11.11 -17.31 13.74
C PHE A 37 10.10 -17.14 12.60
N ARG A 38 9.78 -18.21 11.86
CA ARG A 38 8.72 -18.17 10.84
C ARG A 38 7.38 -17.73 11.43
N VAL A 39 6.95 -18.34 12.54
CA VAL A 39 5.71 -17.94 13.24
C VAL A 39 5.76 -16.48 13.68
N LEU A 40 6.90 -16.03 14.23
CA LEU A 40 7.06 -14.62 14.63
C LEU A 40 6.95 -13.69 13.41
N ASN A 41 7.57 -14.06 12.30
CA ASN A 41 7.51 -13.30 11.06
C ASN A 41 6.08 -13.22 10.51
N ASP A 42 5.33 -14.33 10.54
CA ASP A 42 3.92 -14.36 10.13
C ASP A 42 3.08 -13.40 10.99
N ILE A 43 3.29 -13.39 12.31
CA ILE A 43 2.63 -12.45 13.23
C ILE A 43 2.98 -11.00 12.87
N VAL A 44 4.26 -10.71 12.61
CA VAL A 44 4.71 -9.36 12.25
C VAL A 44 4.08 -8.91 10.94
N ILE A 45 4.05 -9.76 9.91
CA ILE A 45 3.42 -9.47 8.63
C ILE A 45 1.92 -9.26 8.80
N TYR A 46 1.25 -10.08 9.60
CA TYR A 46 -0.17 -9.93 9.89
C TYR A 46 -0.50 -8.55 10.49
N TRP A 47 0.25 -8.13 11.53
CA TRP A 47 0.03 -6.81 12.16
C TRP A 47 0.31 -5.64 11.21
N ARG A 48 1.33 -5.79 10.37
CA ARG A 48 1.66 -4.82 9.32
C ARG A 48 0.53 -4.68 8.30
N ALA A 49 0.04 -5.81 7.79
CA ALA A 49 -1.09 -5.85 6.87
C ALA A 49 -2.35 -5.25 7.51
N HIS A 50 -2.60 -5.55 8.78
CA HIS A 50 -3.71 -4.96 9.54
C HIS A 50 -3.62 -3.43 9.60
N GLY A 51 -2.46 -2.89 9.95
CA GLY A 51 -2.28 -1.44 10.03
C GLY A 51 -2.46 -0.72 8.68
N ILE A 52 -1.95 -1.31 7.60
CA ILE A 52 -2.19 -0.82 6.24
C ILE A 52 -3.68 -0.84 5.90
N ARG A 53 -4.38 -1.93 6.25
CA ARG A 53 -5.81 -2.07 5.96
C ARG A 53 -6.67 -1.03 6.65
N GLU A 54 -6.34 -0.70 7.90
CA GLU A 54 -7.08 0.33 8.66
C GLU A 54 -6.86 1.73 8.10
N TYR A 55 -5.66 2.05 7.61
CA TYR A 55 -5.34 3.38 7.11
C TYR A 55 -5.72 3.58 5.63
N CYS A 56 -5.52 2.56 4.81
CA CYS A 56 -5.71 2.58 3.35
C CYS A 56 -6.93 1.72 2.98
N ALA A 57 -8.10 2.04 3.52
CA ALA A 57 -9.29 1.20 3.42
C ALA A 57 -9.72 0.90 1.96
N ILE A 58 -9.72 1.91 1.08
CA ILE A 58 -10.21 1.78 -0.30
C ILE A 58 -9.23 0.93 -1.12
N THR A 59 -7.94 1.27 -1.06
CA THR A 59 -6.90 0.54 -1.78
C THR A 59 -6.76 -0.89 -1.27
N SER A 60 -6.88 -1.10 0.04
CA SER A 60 -6.80 -2.45 0.62
C SER A 60 -7.95 -3.32 0.17
N GLU A 61 -9.18 -2.79 0.13
CA GLU A 61 -10.34 -3.54 -0.35
C GLU A 61 -10.21 -3.89 -1.85
N LEU A 62 -9.71 -2.95 -2.66
CA LEU A 62 -9.36 -3.23 -4.05
C LEU A 62 -8.37 -4.41 -4.15
N LEU A 63 -7.26 -4.34 -3.41
CA LEU A 63 -6.22 -5.35 -3.46
C LEU A 63 -6.69 -6.73 -2.98
N ILE A 64 -7.57 -6.78 -1.97
CA ILE A 64 -8.17 -8.02 -1.48
C ILE A 64 -9.03 -8.65 -2.58
N LYS A 65 -9.84 -7.86 -3.28
CA LYS A 65 -10.66 -8.34 -4.41
C LYS A 65 -9.84 -8.87 -5.57
N LEU A 66 -8.65 -8.33 -5.77
CA LEU A 66 -7.71 -8.77 -6.80
C LEU A 66 -6.80 -9.92 -6.35
N ASP A 67 -6.93 -10.40 -5.11
CA ASP A 67 -6.03 -11.39 -4.48
C ASP A 67 -4.55 -10.96 -4.48
N LYS A 68 -4.30 -9.64 -4.41
CA LYS A 68 -2.96 -9.03 -4.47
C LYS A 68 -2.52 -8.40 -3.14
N PHE A 69 -3.39 -8.33 -2.14
CA PHE A 69 -3.13 -7.56 -0.92
C PHE A 69 -1.88 -8.04 -0.17
N GLN A 70 -1.80 -9.34 0.09
CA GLN A 70 -0.69 -9.92 0.84
C GLN A 70 0.65 -9.72 0.10
N GLU A 71 0.67 -9.98 -1.21
CA GLU A 71 1.86 -9.82 -2.05
C GLU A 71 2.37 -8.37 -2.04
N LYS A 72 1.48 -7.39 -2.20
CA LYS A 72 1.85 -5.98 -2.24
C LYS A 72 2.34 -5.46 -0.89
N VAL A 73 1.71 -5.89 0.20
CA VAL A 73 2.17 -5.57 1.55
C VAL A 73 3.57 -6.15 1.80
N GLU A 74 3.79 -7.43 1.49
CA GLU A 74 5.10 -8.05 1.68
C GLU A 74 6.19 -7.39 0.83
N SER A 75 5.90 -7.05 -0.43
CA SER A 75 6.83 -6.35 -1.32
C SER A 75 7.18 -4.96 -0.78
N PHE A 76 6.18 -4.19 -0.35
CA PHE A 76 6.39 -2.88 0.26
C PHE A 76 7.31 -2.92 1.49
N TYR A 77 7.07 -3.85 2.43
CA TYR A 77 7.87 -3.96 3.64
C TYR A 77 9.30 -4.47 3.41
N ARG A 78 9.52 -5.17 2.30
CA ARG A 78 10.84 -5.65 1.87
C ARG A 78 11.66 -4.51 1.26
N ASP A 79 11.04 -3.71 0.42
CA ASP A 79 11.73 -2.73 -0.43
C ASP A 79 11.93 -1.36 0.24
N ILE A 80 11.06 -0.99 1.20
CA ILE A 80 11.03 0.36 1.77
C ILE A 80 11.60 0.40 3.20
N ASN A 81 12.42 1.41 3.48
CA ASN A 81 12.72 1.82 4.86
C ASN A 81 11.49 2.53 5.44
N PHE A 82 10.65 1.80 6.18
CA PHE A 82 9.41 2.34 6.73
C PHE A 82 9.57 2.92 8.14
N SER A 83 8.73 3.90 8.44
CA SER A 83 8.52 4.49 9.77
C SER A 83 7.69 3.57 10.66
N GLY A 84 7.86 3.67 11.99
CA GLY A 84 7.05 2.93 12.96
C GLY A 84 5.64 3.49 13.16
N TYR A 85 5.35 4.68 12.61
CA TYR A 85 4.05 5.35 12.72
C TYR A 85 3.11 4.91 11.59
N ILE A 86 1.89 4.52 11.96
CA ILE A 86 0.92 3.92 11.03
C ILE A 86 0.45 4.91 9.96
N GLU A 87 0.34 6.19 10.28
CA GLU A 87 -0.11 7.22 9.35
C GLU A 87 0.94 7.53 8.28
N GLU A 88 2.21 7.61 8.69
CA GLU A 88 3.32 7.77 7.74
C GLU A 88 3.44 6.53 6.86
N LEU A 89 3.36 5.36 7.48
CA LEU A 89 3.42 4.07 6.81
C LEU A 89 2.34 3.91 5.74
N GLY A 90 1.08 4.22 6.05
CA GLY A 90 -0.02 4.13 5.11
C GLY A 90 0.12 5.12 3.95
N LYS A 91 0.55 6.37 4.22
CA LYS A 91 0.87 7.33 3.14
C LYS A 91 1.99 6.83 2.25
N THR A 92 3.07 6.30 2.82
CA THR A 92 4.19 5.75 2.03
C THR A 92 3.76 4.51 1.23
N PHE A 93 2.86 3.69 1.76
CA PHE A 93 2.30 2.55 1.03
C PHE A 93 1.46 3.00 -0.18
N LEU A 94 0.60 4.00 -0.02
CA LEU A 94 -0.17 4.56 -1.15
C LEU A 94 0.74 5.22 -2.19
N GLN A 95 1.81 5.90 -1.75
CA GLN A 95 2.82 6.44 -2.66
C GLN A 95 3.56 5.32 -3.42
N TYR A 96 3.92 4.24 -2.75
CA TYR A 96 4.54 3.07 -3.38
C TYR A 96 3.64 2.46 -4.47
N LEU A 97 2.34 2.36 -4.21
CA LEU A 97 1.37 1.84 -5.18
C LEU A 97 0.96 2.85 -6.26
N SER A 98 1.27 4.13 -6.10
CA SER A 98 0.92 5.15 -7.09
C SER A 98 1.65 4.94 -8.42
N ASP A 99 2.79 4.25 -8.40
CA ASP A 99 3.60 3.90 -9.57
C ASP A 99 3.43 2.42 -9.99
N ASP A 100 2.37 1.74 -9.53
CA ASP A 100 2.09 0.34 -9.90
C ASP A 100 1.77 0.18 -11.40
N ASP A 101 2.24 -0.90 -12.00
CA ASP A 101 1.97 -1.24 -13.42
C ASP A 101 0.47 -1.46 -13.66
N ASP A 102 -0.27 -1.91 -12.65
CA ASP A 102 -1.72 -2.03 -12.71
C ASP A 102 -2.36 -0.65 -12.54
N LYS A 103 -2.85 -0.10 -13.67
CA LYS A 103 -3.46 1.23 -13.74
C LYS A 103 -4.61 1.44 -12.76
N LEU A 104 -5.36 0.39 -12.42
CA LEU A 104 -6.46 0.50 -11.46
C LEU A 104 -5.91 0.70 -10.04
N ILE A 105 -4.88 -0.06 -9.67
CA ILE A 105 -4.18 0.08 -8.38
C ILE A 105 -3.51 1.45 -8.27
N SER A 106 -2.78 1.87 -9.31
CA SER A 106 -2.16 3.21 -9.38
C SER A 106 -3.20 4.33 -9.22
N PHE A 107 -4.32 4.26 -9.94
CA PHE A 107 -5.37 5.26 -9.83
C PHE A 107 -5.97 5.33 -8.42
N VAL A 108 -6.40 4.19 -7.86
CA VAL A 108 -7.09 4.14 -6.56
C VAL A 108 -6.17 4.58 -5.43
N SER A 109 -4.90 4.16 -5.45
CA SER A 109 -3.92 4.58 -4.44
C SER A 109 -3.65 6.09 -4.47
N ARG A 110 -3.53 6.68 -5.67
CA ARG A 110 -3.40 8.14 -5.84
C ARG A 110 -4.64 8.89 -5.36
N PHE A 111 -5.82 8.36 -5.67
CA PHE A 111 -7.10 8.94 -5.26
C PHE A 111 -7.25 8.93 -3.74
N GLU A 112 -7.03 7.79 -3.10
CA GLU A 112 -7.11 7.67 -1.64
C GLU A 112 -6.06 8.54 -0.94
N LEU A 113 -4.83 8.61 -1.47
CA LEU A 113 -3.80 9.50 -0.93
C LEU A 113 -4.21 10.98 -1.03
N ALA A 114 -4.81 11.40 -2.14
CA ALA A 114 -5.30 12.75 -2.32
C ALA A 114 -6.43 13.07 -1.31
N LEU A 115 -7.39 12.15 -1.13
CA LEU A 115 -8.45 12.29 -0.13
C LEU A 115 -7.88 12.42 1.28
N ILE A 116 -6.92 11.57 1.66
CA ILE A 116 -6.28 11.63 2.98
C ILE A 116 -5.59 12.99 3.18
N ASN A 117 -4.87 13.49 2.19
CA ASN A 117 -4.19 14.78 2.31
C ASN A 117 -5.18 15.94 2.45
N VAL A 118 -6.26 15.94 1.66
CA VAL A 118 -7.34 16.93 1.76
C VAL A 118 -8.02 16.85 3.14
N ASN A 119 -8.35 15.65 3.61
CA ASN A 119 -8.99 15.45 4.91
C ASN A 119 -8.09 15.85 6.10
N LEU A 120 -6.76 15.83 5.91
CA LEU A 120 -5.79 16.35 6.88
C LEU A 120 -5.58 17.88 6.78
N GLY A 121 -6.40 18.58 5.98
CA GLY A 121 -6.39 20.03 5.85
C GLY A 121 -5.42 20.57 4.79
N SER A 122 -5.08 19.76 3.77
CA SER A 122 -4.33 20.29 2.63
C SER A 122 -5.22 21.20 1.78
N ASP A 123 -4.76 22.42 1.54
CA ASP A 123 -5.39 23.43 0.68
C ASP A 123 -5.16 23.20 -0.82
N LYS A 124 -4.50 22.09 -1.17
CA LYS A 124 -4.10 21.75 -2.53
C LYS A 124 -5.23 21.05 -3.25
N GLU A 125 -5.27 21.30 -4.55
CA GLU A 125 -6.09 20.54 -5.49
C GLU A 125 -5.24 19.45 -6.15
N TYR A 126 -5.79 18.24 -6.20
CA TYR A 126 -5.15 17.08 -6.80
C TYR A 126 -5.92 16.66 -8.04
N SER A 127 -5.22 16.54 -9.17
CA SER A 127 -5.76 16.10 -10.45
C SER A 127 -5.23 14.71 -10.78
N ILE A 128 -6.13 13.74 -10.98
CA ILE A 128 -5.79 12.33 -11.19
C ILE A 128 -6.51 11.83 -12.43
N GLU A 129 -5.75 11.40 -13.43
CA GLU A 129 -6.30 10.83 -14.66
C GLU A 129 -6.69 9.37 -14.44
N SER A 130 -7.82 8.96 -15.01
CA SER A 130 -8.31 7.59 -15.00
C SER A 130 -8.62 7.09 -16.41
N ASP A 131 -8.22 5.86 -16.66
CA ASP A 131 -8.58 5.07 -17.84
C ASP A 131 -9.91 4.31 -17.65
N PHE A 132 -10.49 4.39 -16.47
CA PHE A 132 -11.71 3.71 -16.06
C PHE A 132 -12.76 4.74 -15.62
N GLU A 133 -14.03 4.43 -15.84
CA GLU A 133 -15.14 5.21 -15.29
C GLU A 133 -15.12 5.13 -13.75
N PRO A 134 -14.95 6.25 -13.01
CA PRO A 134 -14.79 6.20 -11.56
C PRO A 134 -15.96 5.52 -10.82
N ASP A 135 -17.20 5.71 -11.30
CA ASP A 135 -18.36 5.06 -10.70
C ASP A 135 -18.28 3.53 -10.76
N ASP A 136 -17.75 2.97 -11.85
CA ASP A 136 -17.60 1.52 -11.99
C ASP A 136 -16.48 0.98 -11.08
N ILE A 137 -15.42 1.77 -10.87
CA ILE A 137 -14.36 1.46 -9.90
C ILE A 137 -14.95 1.38 -8.48
N PHE A 138 -15.72 2.39 -8.07
CA PHE A 138 -16.31 2.40 -6.73
C PHE A 138 -17.36 1.31 -6.56
N ARG A 139 -18.18 1.01 -7.56
CA ARG A 139 -19.09 -0.15 -7.53
C ARG A 139 -18.34 -1.47 -7.39
N PHE A 140 -17.22 -1.64 -8.10
CA PHE A 140 -16.39 -2.84 -7.96
C PHE A 140 -15.87 -3.02 -6.53
N ILE A 141 -15.36 -1.93 -5.94
CA ILE A 141 -14.75 -1.93 -4.60
C ILE A 141 -15.81 -2.03 -3.50
N LEU A 142 -16.90 -1.27 -3.56
CA LEU A 142 -17.86 -1.15 -2.45
C LEU A 142 -19.03 -2.13 -2.56
N ASP A 143 -19.52 -2.41 -3.78
CA ASP A 143 -20.79 -3.10 -4.00
C ASP A 143 -20.63 -4.52 -4.59
N ASN A 144 -19.41 -5.07 -4.63
CA ASN A 144 -19.11 -6.31 -5.34
C ASN A 144 -19.56 -6.27 -6.82
N GLY A 145 -19.41 -5.10 -7.45
CA GLY A 145 -19.63 -4.92 -8.88
C GLY A 145 -18.69 -5.76 -9.74
N LYS A 146 -18.84 -5.65 -11.06
CA LYS A 146 -17.91 -6.28 -12.00
C LYS A 146 -16.60 -5.48 -12.04
N TYR A 147 -15.52 -6.16 -12.42
CA TYR A 147 -14.25 -5.49 -12.68
C TYR A 147 -14.45 -4.38 -13.74
N PRO A 148 -13.95 -3.15 -13.51
CA PRO A 148 -14.19 -2.04 -14.41
C PRO A 148 -13.48 -2.25 -15.75
N GLU A 149 -14.21 -2.03 -16.84
CA GLU A 149 -13.62 -2.07 -18.18
C GLU A 149 -12.87 -0.76 -18.46
N GLN A 150 -11.77 -0.84 -19.21
CA GLN A 150 -11.10 0.37 -19.67
C GLN A 150 -12.02 1.14 -20.60
N SER A 151 -12.22 2.40 -20.28
CA SER A 151 -13.03 3.31 -21.09
C SER A 151 -12.24 3.81 -22.29
N ILE A 152 -12.96 4.10 -23.37
CA ILE A 152 -12.42 4.83 -24.52
C ILE A 152 -12.18 6.30 -24.14
N LYS A 153 -12.97 6.82 -23.20
CA LYS A 153 -12.83 8.18 -22.66
C LYS A 153 -11.76 8.21 -21.58
N LYS A 154 -11.11 9.36 -21.44
CA LYS A 154 -10.27 9.65 -20.28
C LYS A 154 -11.07 10.47 -19.28
N PHE A 155 -10.91 10.15 -18.00
CA PHE A 155 -11.54 10.90 -16.93
C PHE A 155 -10.48 11.65 -16.13
N LEU A 156 -10.83 12.83 -15.66
CA LEU A 156 -10.04 13.60 -14.72
C LEU A 156 -10.81 13.69 -13.41
N VAL A 157 -10.25 13.11 -12.36
CA VAL A 157 -10.78 13.21 -11.00
C VAL A 157 -10.02 14.30 -10.28
N ILE A 158 -10.76 15.30 -9.82
CA ILE A 158 -10.23 16.44 -9.08
C ILE A 158 -10.62 16.26 -7.62
N VAL A 159 -9.65 16.28 -6.71
CA VAL A 159 -9.85 16.14 -5.26
C VAL A 159 -9.42 17.44 -4.57
N SER A 160 -10.29 18.04 -3.78
CA SER A 160 -10.07 19.32 -3.10
C SER A 160 -11.01 19.51 -1.91
N GLU A 161 -10.53 20.18 -0.86
CA GLU A 161 -11.35 20.58 0.30
C GLU A 161 -12.48 21.57 -0.08
N ARG A 162 -12.35 22.25 -1.22
CA ARG A 162 -13.32 23.26 -1.69
C ARG A 162 -14.55 22.65 -2.35
N LEU A 163 -14.53 21.35 -2.63
CA LEU A 163 -15.63 20.65 -3.29
C LEU A 163 -16.56 20.06 -2.23
N GLU A 164 -17.88 20.12 -2.47
CA GLU A 164 -18.91 19.65 -1.52
C GLU A 164 -18.72 18.19 -1.10
N ASN A 165 -18.30 17.34 -2.03
CA ASN A 165 -18.04 15.91 -1.79
C ASN A 165 -16.54 15.57 -1.75
N PHE A 166 -15.68 16.57 -1.54
CA PHE A 166 -14.21 16.46 -1.61
C PHE A 166 -13.62 16.08 -2.99
N TYR A 167 -14.43 15.64 -3.95
CA TYR A 167 -14.00 15.37 -5.31
C TYR A 167 -15.09 15.63 -6.36
N THR A 168 -14.66 15.77 -7.62
CA THR A 168 -15.50 15.81 -8.81
C THR A 168 -14.84 15.03 -9.95
N VAL A 169 -15.63 14.62 -10.94
CA VAL A 169 -15.17 13.87 -12.12
C VAL A 169 -15.51 14.64 -13.38
N GLU A 170 -14.52 14.86 -14.23
CA GLU A 170 -14.65 15.51 -15.53
C GLU A 170 -14.27 14.53 -16.64
N VAL A 171 -14.95 14.62 -17.78
CA VAL A 171 -14.58 13.85 -18.98
C VAL A 171 -13.58 14.69 -19.78
N LYS A 172 -12.41 14.12 -20.05
CA LYS A 172 -11.37 14.77 -20.87
C LYS A 172 -11.66 14.45 -22.35
N GLU A 173 -11.97 15.48 -23.11
CA GLU A 173 -12.17 15.41 -24.58
C GLU A 173 -10.88 15.05 -25.34
#